data_AF-A0A7Y6YGB3-F1
#
_entry.id   AF-A0A7Y6YGB3-F1
#
_cell.length_a   1.000
_cell.length_b   1.000
_cell.length_c   1.000
_cell.angle_alpha   90.00
_cell.angle_beta   90.00
_cell.angle_gamma   90.00
#
_symmetry.space_group_name_H-M   'P 1'
#
loop_
_entity.id
_entity.type
_entity.pdbx_description
1 polymer ?
#
loop_
_entity_poly.entity_id
_entity_poly.type
_entity_poly.pdbx_seq_one_letter_code
_entity_poly.pdbx_strand_id
1 'polypeptide(L)'
;MTKVLLIDDDPVSIFTVEILVKKVAPETNFESFREADVALEAMLSKIQEGDSPDVMFVDLNMPIMDGWEFLAELESHTEHLKNTRIFVLSSSVNPADRDRATACHLVEDYIVKPIEKDQLQSLIGA
;
A
#
# COMPACT_ATOMS: atom_id res chain seq x y z
N MET A 1 15.18 -5.98 -7.50
CA MET A 1 15.04 -4.81 -6.62
C MET A 1 13.60 -4.79 -6.20
N THR A 2 13.30 -4.94 -4.91
CA THR A 2 11.90 -5.01 -4.44
C THR A 2 11.24 -3.65 -4.67
N LYS A 3 10.11 -3.64 -5.37
CA LYS A 3 9.31 -2.45 -5.66
C LYS A 3 8.27 -2.26 -4.58
N VAL A 4 8.35 -1.14 -3.89
CA VAL A 4 7.46 -0.79 -2.78
C VAL A 4 6.69 0.45 -3.20
N LEU A 5 5.36 0.38 -3.14
CA LEU A 5 4.47 1.48 -3.47
C LEU A 5 3.66 1.87 -2.23
N LEU A 6 3.60 3.16 -1.91
CA LEU A 6 2.81 3.71 -0.80
C LEU A 6 1.76 4.67 -1.35
N ILE A 7 0.51 4.56 -0.92
CA ILE A 7 -0.52 5.59 -1.15
C ILE A 7 -0.95 6.17 0.19
N ASP A 8 -0.73 7.46 0.39
CA ASP A 8 -1.02 8.17 1.65
C ASP A 8 -1.05 9.68 1.39
N ASP A 9 -2.12 10.38 1.79
CA ASP A 9 -2.24 11.83 1.55
C ASP A 9 -1.39 12.66 2.52
N ASP A 10 -1.04 12.08 3.67
CA ASP A 10 -0.26 12.72 4.72
C ASP A 10 1.25 12.69 4.40
N PRO A 11 1.87 13.86 4.12
CA PRO A 11 3.27 13.92 3.73
C PRO A 11 4.23 13.52 4.88
N VAL A 12 3.78 13.64 6.14
CA VAL A 12 4.59 13.24 7.30
C VAL A 12 4.67 11.72 7.40
N SER A 13 3.54 11.04 7.18
CA SER A 13 3.44 9.58 7.10
C SER A 13 4.31 9.04 5.97
N ILE A 14 4.19 9.60 4.75
CA ILE A 14 5.04 9.22 3.60
C ILE A 14 6.52 9.32 3.96
N PHE A 15 6.94 10.48 4.47
CA PHE A 15 8.33 10.73 4.81
C PHE A 15 8.85 9.76 5.88
N THR A 16 8.01 9.42 6.85
CA THR A 16 8.34 8.47 7.92
C THR A 16 8.56 7.07 7.35
N VAL A 17 7.63 6.59 6.52
CA VAL A 17 7.73 5.28 5.88
C VAL A 17 8.96 5.24 4.95
N GLU A 18 9.18 6.27 4.13
CA GLU A 18 10.33 6.34 3.23
C GLU A 18 11.67 6.25 3.98
N ILE A 19 11.81 6.95 5.12
CA ILE A 19 12.99 6.83 5.97
C ILE A 19 13.16 5.41 6.50
N LEU A 20 12.07 4.78 6.95
CA LEU A 20 12.13 3.42 7.49
C LEU A 20 12.52 2.42 6.40
N VAL A 21 11.92 2.51 5.21
CA VAL A 21 12.25 1.68 4.04
C VAL A 21 13.73 1.81 3.70
N LYS A 22 14.26 3.03 3.56
CA LYS A 22 15.69 3.27 3.28
C LYS A 22 16.62 2.69 4.35
N LYS A 23 16.17 2.60 5.61
CA LYS A 23 16.95 2.02 6.71
C LYS A 23 16.93 0.48 6.73
N VAL A 24 15.81 -0.14 6.39
CA VAL A 24 15.65 -1.61 6.48
C VAL A 24 15.98 -2.32 5.18
N ALA A 25 15.73 -1.67 4.05
CA ALA A 25 15.89 -2.23 2.72
C ALA A 25 16.35 -1.12 1.74
N PRO A 26 17.61 -0.66 1.83
CA PRO A 26 18.10 0.47 1.03
C PRO A 26 18.07 0.22 -0.49
N GLU A 27 18.08 -1.06 -0.89
CA GLU A 27 18.02 -1.50 -2.29
C GLU A 27 16.56 -1.67 -2.77
N THR A 28 15.56 -1.02 -2.17
CA THR A 28 14.18 -1.03 -2.70
C THR A 28 13.97 0.10 -3.69
N ASN A 29 13.16 -0.15 -4.71
CA ASN A 29 12.57 0.92 -5.50
C ASN A 29 11.30 1.39 -4.80
N PHE A 30 11.39 2.50 -4.06
CA PHE A 30 10.26 3.07 -3.30
C PHE A 30 9.59 4.19 -4.10
N GLU A 31 8.28 4.08 -4.28
CA GLU A 31 7.42 5.06 -4.94
C GLU A 31 6.24 5.39 -4.03
N SER A 32 5.78 6.65 -4.04
CA SER A 32 4.64 7.07 -3.22
C SER A 32 3.71 8.00 -3.97
N PHE A 33 2.41 7.86 -3.72
CA PHE A 33 1.34 8.71 -4.24
C PHE A 33 0.58 9.36 -3.09
N ARG A 34 0.13 10.60 -3.30
CA ARG A 34 -0.64 11.36 -2.31
C ARG A 34 -2.14 11.33 -2.56
N GLU A 35 -2.51 11.07 -3.80
CA GLU A 35 -3.90 10.96 -4.23
C GLU A 35 -4.16 9.57 -4.79
N ALA A 36 -5.28 8.96 -4.38
CA ALA A 36 -5.60 7.57 -4.70
C ALA A 36 -5.97 7.37 -6.18
N ASP A 37 -6.59 8.37 -6.80
CA ASP A 37 -6.93 8.39 -8.23
C ASP A 37 -5.66 8.40 -9.10
N VAL A 38 -4.67 9.24 -8.75
CA VAL A 38 -3.37 9.28 -9.43
C VAL A 38 -2.63 7.94 -9.25
N ALA A 39 -2.69 7.37 -8.04
CA ALA A 39 -2.11 6.06 -7.77
C ALA A 39 -2.78 4.95 -8.60
N LEU A 40 -4.11 5.01 -8.76
CA LEU A 40 -4.87 4.03 -9.53
C LEU A 40 -4.48 4.09 -11.01
N GLU A 41 -4.43 5.28 -11.61
CA GLU A 41 -3.99 5.45 -13.00
C GLU A 41 -2.57 4.88 -13.22
N ALA A 42 -1.65 5.21 -12.31
CA ALA A 42 -0.28 4.69 -12.36
C ALA A 42 -0.24 3.16 -12.21
N MET A 43 -1.04 2.60 -11.31
CA MET A 43 -1.14 1.15 -11.10
C MET A 43 -1.68 0.44 -12.33
N LEU A 44 -2.72 0.97 -12.96
CA LEU A 44 -3.29 0.39 -14.18
C LEU A 44 -2.29 0.41 -15.34
N SER A 45 -1.51 1.49 -15.48
CA SER A 45 -0.42 1.55 -16.47
C SER A 45 0.67 0.51 -16.17
N LYS A 46 1.13 0.41 -14.92
CA LYS A 46 2.14 -0.59 -14.49
C LYS A 46 1.66 -2.01 -14.71
N ILE A 47 0.38 -2.30 -14.44
CA ILE A 47 -0.24 -3.60 -14.70
C ILE A 47 -0.15 -3.96 -16.20
N GLN A 48 -0.49 -3.03 -17.09
CA GLN A 48 -0.41 -3.26 -18.54
C GLN A 48 1.02 -3.51 -19.03
N GLU A 49 2.00 -2.87 -18.40
CA GLU A 49 3.42 -3.03 -18.72
C GLU A 49 4.07 -4.27 -18.07
N GLY A 50 3.34 -4.98 -17.20
CA GLY A 50 3.88 -6.09 -16.41
C GLY A 50 4.87 -5.66 -15.33
N ASP A 51 4.76 -4.40 -14.87
CA ASP A 51 5.66 -3.73 -13.93
C ASP A 51 5.01 -3.48 -12.56
N SER A 52 4.05 -4.32 -12.15
CA SER A 52 3.37 -4.20 -10.85
C SER A 52 4.34 -4.18 -9.66
N PRO A 53 4.03 -3.46 -8.57
CA PRO A 53 4.85 -3.46 -7.36
C PRO A 53 4.83 -4.84 -6.67
N ASP A 54 5.89 -5.14 -5.92
CA ASP A 54 5.98 -6.36 -5.11
C ASP A 54 5.20 -6.18 -3.79
N VAL A 55 5.27 -4.97 -3.22
CA VAL A 55 4.60 -4.61 -1.97
C VAL A 55 3.88 -3.28 -2.13
N MET A 56 2.63 -3.20 -1.69
CA MET A 56 1.82 -1.99 -1.70
C MET A 56 1.25 -1.70 -0.32
N PHE A 57 1.37 -0.46 0.13
CA PHE A 57 0.76 0.06 1.36
C PHE A 57 -0.29 1.10 1.01
N VAL A 58 -1.50 0.96 1.52
CA VAL A 58 -2.65 1.81 1.17
C VAL A 58 -3.23 2.43 2.44
N ASP A 59 -3.24 3.76 2.56
CA ASP A 59 -4.04 4.44 3.57
C ASP A 59 -5.53 4.37 3.22
N LEU A 60 -6.41 4.42 4.23
CA LEU A 60 -7.86 4.37 3.99
C LEU A 60 -8.50 5.75 3.91
N ASN A 61 -7.96 6.74 4.62
CA ASN A 61 -8.58 8.04 4.84
C ASN A 61 -7.92 9.08 3.94
N MET A 62 -8.17 8.99 2.65
CA MET A 62 -7.67 9.94 1.65
C MET A 62 -8.80 10.83 1.11
N PRO A 63 -8.49 12.07 0.69
CA PRO A 63 -9.46 12.96 0.06
C PRO A 63 -9.81 12.51 -1.37
N ILE A 64 -10.99 12.92 -1.85
CA ILE A 64 -11.51 12.70 -3.21
C ILE A 64 -11.87 11.23 -3.48
N MET A 65 -10.88 10.33 -3.41
CA MET A 65 -11.04 8.89 -3.51
C MET A 65 -10.41 8.26 -2.26
N ASP A 66 -11.21 7.49 -1.52
CA ASP A 66 -10.73 6.84 -0.31
C ASP A 66 -9.99 5.51 -0.64
N GLY A 67 -9.28 4.95 0.35
CA GLY A 67 -8.53 3.72 0.14
C GLY A 67 -9.41 2.50 -0.13
N TRP A 68 -10.68 2.52 0.29
CA TRP A 68 -11.61 1.45 0.02
C TRP A 68 -12.09 1.46 -1.43
N GLU A 69 -12.37 2.65 -1.97
CA GLU A 69 -12.70 2.86 -3.38
C GLU A 69 -11.53 2.42 -4.25
N PHE A 70 -10.30 2.82 -3.89
CA PHE A 70 -9.08 2.37 -4.57
C PHE A 70 -8.93 0.84 -4.59
N LEU A 71 -9.10 0.18 -3.44
CA LEU A 71 -9.02 -1.28 -3.34
C LEU A 71 -10.11 -1.97 -4.17
N ALA A 72 -11.34 -1.44 -4.18
CA ALA A 72 -12.45 -1.98 -4.96
C ALA A 72 -12.19 -1.91 -6.47
N GLU A 73 -11.58 -0.82 -6.97
CA GLU A 73 -11.19 -0.70 -8.38
C GLU A 73 -10.09 -1.72 -8.76
N LEU A 74 -9.15 -1.99 -7.83
CA LEU A 74 -8.12 -3.00 -8.03
C LEU A 74 -8.65 -4.43 -8.00
N GLU A 75 -9.80 -4.71 -7.36
CA GLU A 75 -10.41 -6.05 -7.36
C GLU A 75 -10.73 -6.53 -8.80
N SER A 76 -11.04 -5.61 -9.70
CA SER A 76 -11.27 -5.93 -11.13
C SER A 76 -10.00 -6.35 -11.88
N HIS A 77 -8.81 -6.16 -11.28
CA HIS A 77 -7.50 -6.38 -11.90
C HIS A 77 -6.64 -7.42 -11.16
N THR A 78 -7.26 -8.19 -10.27
CA THR A 78 -6.62 -9.16 -9.37
C THR A 78 -5.76 -10.20 -10.08
N GLU A 79 -6.11 -10.56 -11.31
CA GLU A 79 -5.33 -11.50 -12.11
C GLU A 79 -3.90 -11.02 -12.42
N HIS A 80 -3.69 -9.70 -12.43
CA HIS A 80 -2.42 -9.05 -12.65
C HIS A 80 -1.66 -8.74 -11.35
N LEU A 81 -2.32 -8.83 -10.20
CA LEU A 81 -1.78 -8.49 -8.88
C LEU A 81 -1.39 -9.72 -8.06
N LYS A 82 -1.33 -10.91 -8.67
CA LYS A 82 -1.07 -12.18 -7.95
C LYS A 82 0.23 -12.21 -7.15
N ASN A 83 1.22 -11.42 -7.56
CA ASN A 83 2.52 -11.32 -6.89
C ASN A 83 2.67 -10.04 -6.05
N THR A 84 1.65 -9.17 -6.05
CA THR A 84 1.65 -7.94 -5.27
C THR A 84 1.03 -8.21 -3.90
N ARG A 85 1.82 -7.98 -2.85
CA ARG A 85 1.33 -8.05 -1.47
C ARG A 85 0.76 -6.70 -1.07
N ILE A 86 -0.53 -6.66 -0.74
CA ILE A 86 -1.24 -5.42 -0.43
C ILE A 86 -1.53 -5.35 1.06
N PHE A 87 -1.10 -4.28 1.69
CA PHE A 87 -1.33 -4.01 3.11
C PHE A 87 -2.10 -2.72 3.25
N VAL A 88 -3.11 -2.73 4.11
CA VAL A 88 -3.72 -1.47 4.56
C VAL A 88 -2.82 -0.88 5.65
N LEU A 89 -2.46 0.40 5.51
CA LEU A 89 -1.69 1.14 6.51
C LEU A 89 -2.47 2.39 6.90
N SER A 90 -3.26 2.32 7.98
CA SER A 90 -4.20 3.38 8.36
C SER A 90 -4.03 3.85 9.80
N SER A 91 -4.39 5.10 10.08
CA SER A 91 -4.49 5.63 11.44
C SER A 91 -5.78 5.19 12.17
N SER A 92 -6.73 4.56 11.47
CA SER A 92 -7.94 4.06 12.10
C SER A 92 -7.64 2.86 12.99
N VAL A 93 -8.22 2.86 14.20
CA VAL A 93 -8.19 1.74 15.14
C VAL A 93 -9.56 1.08 15.26
N ASN A 94 -10.48 1.42 14.36
CA ASN A 94 -11.84 0.91 14.38
C ASN A 94 -11.83 -0.59 14.02
N PRO A 95 -12.36 -1.47 14.88
CA PRO A 95 -12.45 -2.91 14.57
C PRO A 95 -13.20 -3.19 13.27
N ALA A 96 -14.21 -2.38 12.93
CA ALA A 96 -14.97 -2.57 11.69
C ALA A 96 -14.12 -2.38 10.42
N ASP A 97 -13.15 -1.45 10.45
CA ASP A 97 -12.23 -1.24 9.32
C ASP A 97 -11.27 -2.43 9.17
N ARG A 98 -10.79 -2.95 10.31
CA ARG A 98 -9.95 -4.15 10.33
C ARG A 98 -10.69 -5.39 9.82
N ASP A 99 -11.93 -5.57 10.25
CA ASP A 99 -12.77 -6.69 9.81
C ASP A 99 -13.06 -6.59 8.31
N ARG A 100 -13.34 -5.38 7.81
CA ARG A 100 -13.54 -5.12 6.37
C ARG A 100 -12.28 -5.39 5.56
N ALA A 101 -11.10 -4.98 6.04
CA ALA A 101 -9.83 -5.25 5.39
C ALA A 101 -9.54 -6.75 5.33
N THR A 102 -9.78 -7.47 6.44
CA THR A 102 -9.57 -8.92 6.52
C THR A 102 -10.54 -9.69 5.61
N ALA A 103 -11.72 -9.13 5.34
CA ALA A 103 -12.69 -9.71 4.41
C ALA A 103 -12.37 -9.42 2.93
N CYS A 104 -11.51 -8.44 2.63
CA CYS A 104 -11.08 -8.13 1.27
C CYS A 104 -9.99 -9.11 0.84
N HIS A 105 -10.22 -9.83 -0.25
CA HIS A 105 -9.31 -10.90 -0.67
C HIS A 105 -7.95 -10.39 -1.17
N LEU A 106 -7.88 -9.12 -1.55
CA LEU A 106 -6.67 -8.45 -2.02
C LEU A 106 -5.73 -8.09 -0.86
N VAL A 107 -6.29 -7.82 0.32
CA VAL A 107 -5.54 -7.30 1.47
C VAL A 107 -4.97 -8.46 2.28
N GLU A 108 -3.66 -8.48 2.44
CA GLU A 108 -2.95 -9.49 3.21
C GLU A 108 -2.99 -9.19 4.71
N ASP A 109 -2.85 -7.92 5.11
CA ASP A 109 -2.94 -7.50 6.51
C ASP A 109 -3.35 -6.03 6.66
N TYR A 110 -3.82 -5.69 7.87
CA TYR A 110 -4.18 -4.35 8.29
C TYR A 110 -3.22 -3.85 9.38
N ILE A 111 -2.55 -2.74 9.10
CA ILE A 111 -1.51 -2.16 9.94
C ILE A 111 -1.99 -0.81 10.45
N VAL A 112 -2.00 -0.67 11.78
CA VAL A 112 -2.29 0.61 12.44
C VAL A 112 -1.00 1.44 12.48
N LYS A 113 -1.07 2.69 12.03
CA LYS A 113 0.04 3.64 12.12
C LYS A 113 0.37 3.97 13.59
N PRO A 114 1.66 4.22 13.95
CA PRO A 114 2.83 4.19 13.08
C PRO A 114 3.35 2.77 12.84
N ILE A 115 3.77 2.48 11.60
CA ILE A 115 4.45 1.21 11.30
C ILE A 115 5.83 1.16 11.94
N GLU A 116 6.12 0.08 12.65
CA GLU A 116 7.41 -0.12 13.31
C GLU A 116 8.44 -0.71 12.35
N LYS A 117 9.73 -0.44 12.63
CA LYS A 117 10.85 -0.89 11.81
C LYS A 117 10.85 -2.41 11.58
N ASP A 118 10.67 -3.18 12.65
CA ASP A 118 10.74 -4.65 12.60
C ASP A 118 9.55 -5.23 11.81
N GLN A 119 8.37 -4.60 11.93
CA GLN A 119 7.20 -4.95 11.13
C GLN A 119 7.45 -4.67 9.66
N LEU A 120 7.90 -3.46 9.30
CA LEU A 120 8.21 -3.10 7.91
C LEU A 120 9.25 -4.04 7.29
N GLN A 121 10.30 -4.40 8.04
CA GLN A 121 11.33 -5.32 7.60
C GLN A 121 10.76 -6.72 7.28
N SER A 122 9.85 -7.22 8.11
CA SER A 122 9.16 -8.50 7.87
C SER A 122 8.26 -8.47 6.63
N LEU A 123 7.69 -7.31 6.29
CA LEU A 123 6.77 -7.19 5.16
C LEU A 123 7.51 -7.04 3.83
N ILE A 124 8.62 -6.29 3.80
CA ILE A 124 9.41 -6.06 2.58
C ILE A 124 10.44 -7.18 2.31
N GLY A 125 10.96 -7.81 3.37
CA GLY A 125 12.13 -8.70 3.30
C GLY A 125 11.85 -10.19 3.47
N ALA A 126 10.64 -10.65 3.17
CA ALA A 126 10.31 -12.08 3.09
C ALA A 126 10.78 -12.70 1.76
#